data_AF-A0A937GPN4-F1
#
_entry.id   AF-A0A937GPN4-F1
#
_cell.length_a   1.000
_cell.length_b   1.000
_cell.length_c   1.000
_cell.angle_alpha   90.00
_cell.angle_beta   90.00
_cell.angle_gamma   90.00
#
_symmetry.space_group_name_H-M   'P 1'
#
loop_
_entity.id
_entity.type
_entity.pdbx_description
1 polymer ?
#
loop_
_entity_poly.entity_id
_entity_poly.type
_entity_poly.pdbx_seq_one_letter_code
_entity_poly.pdbx_strand_id
1 'polypeptide(L)' 'MRAKYCKLCEKEFSVMYRIQYDSTKKWKFVCQACLLIVKENNLYYRYGGTWKK' A
#
# COMPACT_ATOMS: atom_id res chain seq x y z
N MET A 1 -20.64 0.16 1.88
CA MET A 1 -19.42 1.00 1.84
C MET A 1 -18.22 0.06 1.66
N ARG A 2 -17.49 0.14 0.54
CA ARG A 2 -16.36 -0.77 0.27
C ARG A 2 -15.14 -0.26 1.06
N ALA A 3 -15.01 -0.68 2.31
CA ALA A 3 -13.88 -0.30 3.16
C ALA A 3 -12.58 -0.69 2.44
N LYS A 4 -11.65 0.25 2.34
CA LYS A 4 -10.32 -0.02 1.77
C LYS A 4 -9.50 -0.62 2.90
N TYR A 5 -9.11 -1.88 2.72
CA TYR A 5 -8.22 -2.57 3.65
C TYR A 5 -6.80 -2.56 3.11
N CYS A 6 -5.82 -2.60 4.00
CA CYS A 6 -4.44 -2.88 3.62
C CYS A 6 -4.38 -4.22 2.90
N LYS A 7 -3.81 -4.27 1.69
CA LYS A 7 -3.75 -5.51 0.91
C LYS A 7 -2.81 -6.58 1.49
N LEU A 8 -1.97 -6.22 2.47
CA LEU A 8 -0.98 -7.10 3.07
C LEU A 8 -1.39 -7.62 4.44
N CYS A 9 -2.06 -6.81 5.27
CA CYS A 9 -2.48 -7.22 6.62
C CYS A 9 -4.00 -7.21 6.82
N GLU A 10 -4.76 -6.86 5.78
CA GLU A 10 -6.23 -6.90 5.73
C GLU A 10 -6.96 -6.07 6.81
N LYS A 11 -6.23 -5.16 7.47
CA LYS A 11 -6.77 -4.21 8.45
C LYS A 11 -7.14 -2.88 7.81
N GLU A 12 -8.13 -2.19 8.39
CA GLU A 12 -8.48 -0.81 8.05
C GLU A 12 -7.56 0.16 8.79
N PHE A 13 -7.15 1.24 8.13
CA PHE A 13 -6.36 2.31 8.71
C PHE A 13 -6.91 3.66 8.24
N SER A 14 -6.79 4.68 9.10
CA SER A 14 -7.15 6.07 8.75
C SER A 14 -6.24 6.65 7.66
N VAL A 15 -5.00 6.17 7.60
CA VAL A 15 -4.00 6.55 6.59
C VAL A 15 -3.54 5.30 5.84
N MET A 16 -3.63 5.34 4.51
CA MET A 16 -3.14 4.30 3.63
C MET A 16 -2.33 4.88 2.48
N TYR A 17 -1.40 4.10 1.96
CA TYR A 17 -0.49 4.48 0.89
C TYR A 17 -0.82 3.65 -0.34
N ARG A 18 -1.01 4.34 -1.47
CA ARG A 18 -1.19 3.70 -2.76
C ARG A 18 0.19 3.43 -3.34
N ILE A 19 0.53 2.16 -3.54
CA ILE A 19 1.84 1.75 -4.03
C ILE A 19 1.72 0.68 -5.12
N GLN A 20 2.75 0.58 -5.95
CA GLN A 20 3.08 -0.65 -6.69
C GLN A 20 4.32 -1.24 -6.03
N TYR A 21 4.37 -2.56 -5.86
CA TYR A 21 5.51 -3.24 -5.25
C TYR A 21 5.83 -4.57 -5.92
N ASP A 22 5.12 -4.91 -7.00
CA ASP A 22 5.28 -6.16 -7.73
C ASP A 22 5.33 -5.90 -9.24
N SER A 23 5.73 -6.93 -9.99
CA SER A 23 5.83 -6.89 -11.45
C SER A 23 4.47 -6.76 -12.15
N THR A 24 3.36 -6.93 -11.43
CA THR A 24 2.00 -6.83 -12.01
C THR A 24 1.61 -5.39 -12.31
N LYS A 25 2.37 -4.40 -11.80
CA LYS A 25 2.11 -2.96 -11.96
C LYS A 25 0.70 -2.57 -11.47
N LYS A 26 0.10 -3.37 -10.59
CA LYS A 26 -1.20 -3.06 -9.99
C LYS A 26 -1.02 -2.14 -8.80
N TRP A 27 -1.83 -1.09 -8.74
CA TRP A 27 -1.90 -0.22 -7.59
C TRP A 27 -2.62 -0.91 -6.44
N LYS A 28 -1.97 -0.95 -5.27
CA LYS A 28 -2.50 -1.55 -4.04
C LYS A 28 -2.45 -0.52 -2.92
N PHE A 29 -3.43 -0.57 -2.03
CA PHE A 29 -3.40 0.22 -0.79
C PHE A 29 -2.77 -0.59 0.32
N VAL A 30 -1.83 0.01 1.05
CA VAL A 30 -1.18 -0.60 2.21
C VAL A 30 -1.10 0.39 3.37
N CYS A 31 -0.99 -0.10 4.60
CA CYS A 31 -0.72 0.75 5.75
C CYS A 31 0.76 1.16 5.83
N GLN A 32 1.09 2.06 6.76
CA GLN A 32 2.47 2.54 6.94
C GLN A 32 3.46 1.42 7.28
N ALA A 33 3.09 0.52 8.17
CA ALA A 33 3.96 -0.59 8.58
C ALA A 33 4.29 -1.50 7.38
N CYS A 34 3.26 -1.90 6.63
CA CYS A 34 3.42 -2.69 5.43
C CYS A 34 4.21 -1.94 4.36
N LEU A 35 3.95 -0.64 4.16
CA LEU A 35 4.71 0.21 3.26
C LEU A 35 6.22 0.12 3.52
N LEU A 36 6.65 0.25 4.77
CA LEU A 36 8.07 0.20 5.12
C LEU A 36 8.71 -1.14 4.76
N ILE A 37 7.98 -2.24 4.97
CA ILE A 37 8.42 -3.59 4.61
C ILE A 37 8.59 -3.73 3.08
N VAL A 38 7.62 -3.30 2.27
CA VAL A 38 7.71 -3.44 0.81
C VAL A 38 8.59 -2.39 0.14
N LYS A 39 8.89 -1.28 0.80
CA LYS A 39 9.76 -0.22 0.28
C LYS A 39 11.23 -0.63 0.34
N GLU A 40 11.62 -1.42 1.34
CA GLU A 40 13.00 -1.84 1.52
C GLU A 40 13.43 -2.80 0.40
N ASN A 41 14.53 -2.47 -0.29
CA ASN A 41 15.16 -3.28 -1.35
C ASN A 41 14.25 -3.72 -2.52
N ASN A 42 13.19 -2.96 -2.82
CA ASN A 42 12.24 -3.35 -3.87
C ASN A 42 12.36 -2.48 -5.14
N LEU A 43 12.89 -3.07 -6.21
CA LEU A 43 13.05 -2.43 -7.52
C LEU A 43 11.72 -2.09 -8.22
N TYR A 44 10.64 -2.80 -7.86
CA TYR A 44 9.30 -2.56 -8.41
C TYR A 44 8.51 -1.55 -7.59
N TYR A 45 9.09 -1.03 -6.51
CA TYR A 45 8.42 -0.08 -5.66
C TYR A 45 8.15 1.24 -6.39
N ARG A 46 6.87 1.63 -6.45
CA ARG A 46 6.43 2.95 -6.90
C ARG A 46 5.41 3.52 -5.94
N TYR A 47 5.62 4.77 -5.58
CA TYR A 47 4.69 5.52 -4.75
C TYR A 47 3.63 6.23 -5.62
N GLY A 48 2.37 6.12 -5.24
CA GLY A 48 1.22 6.64 -5.97
C GLY A 48 0.34 7.58 -5.17
N GLY A 49 0.75 7.99 -3.98
CA GLY A 49 0.02 8.93 -3.12
C GLY A 49 -0.43 8.35 -1.79
N THR A 50 -0.87 9.24 -0.90
CA THR A 50 -1.43 8.90 0.41
C THR A 50 -2.92 9.17 0.38
N TRP A 51 -3.71 8.23 0.89
CA TRP A 51 -5.12 8.39 1.15
C TRP A 51 -5.33 8.56 2.65
N LYS A 52 -6.12 9.57 3.02
CA LYS A 52 -6.53 9.86 4.39
C LYS A 52 -8.05 9.90 4.42
N LYS A 53 -8.64 9.21 5.39
CA LYS A 53 -10.08 9.24 5.67
C LYS A 53 -10.42 10.46 6.51
#